data_AF-A0A7V6YHW5-F1
#
_entry.id   AF-A0A7V6YHW5-F1
#
_cell.length_a   1.000
_cell.length_b   1.000
_cell.length_c   1.000
_cell.angle_alpha   90.00
_cell.angle_beta   90.00
_cell.angle_gamma   90.00
#
_symmetry.space_group_name_H-M   'P 1'
#
loop_
_entity.id
_entity.type
_entity.pdbx_description
1 polymer ?
#
loop_
_entity_poly.entity_id
_entity_poly.type
_entity_poly.pdbx_seq_one_letter_code
_entity_poly.pdbx_strand_id
1 'polypeptide(L)'
;MEQQFQKLKEYLSMDTEISFEEFEAYYKDVIGYLQQNYQEMDQPALIKARYITSIVAANAYDRARRKGPQHKKYRKMAEKCEFWSEAIKYRLLKEGLTEAQLEEAEQKLSEAV
;
A
#
# COMPACT_ATOMS: atom_id res chain seq x y z
N MET A 1 2.35 -9.92 5.21
CA MET A 1 2.53 -8.46 5.23
C MET A 1 4.00 -8.07 5.34
N GLU A 2 4.79 -8.76 6.18
CA GLU A 2 6.24 -8.49 6.25
C GLU A 2 6.95 -8.65 4.89
N GLN A 3 6.69 -9.75 4.18
CA GLN A 3 7.28 -9.99 2.85
C GLN A 3 6.90 -8.90 1.85
N GLN A 4 5.63 -8.48 1.84
CA GLN A 4 5.16 -7.37 1.01
C GLN A 4 5.90 -6.07 1.35
N PHE A 5 6.09 -5.79 2.64
CA PHE A 5 6.81 -4.60 3.10
C PHE A 5 8.29 -4.61 2.68
N GLN A 6 8.98 -5.75 2.81
CA GLN A 6 10.37 -5.85 2.34
C GLN A 6 10.49 -5.63 0.83
N LYS A 7 9.54 -6.18 0.06
CA LYS A 7 9.51 -5.94 -1.38
C LYS A 7 9.23 -4.47 -1.73
N LEU A 8 8.36 -3.80 -0.98
CA LEU A 8 8.16 -2.36 -1.12
C LEU A 8 9.47 -1.59 -0.91
N LYS A 9 10.22 -1.93 0.15
CA LYS A 9 11.50 -1.29 0.45
C LYS A 9 12.49 -1.43 -0.69
N GLU A 10 12.61 -2.63 -1.25
CA GLU A 10 13.45 -2.87 -2.43
C GLU A 10 13.06 -1.89 -3.56
N TYR A 11 11.77 -1.78 -3.89
CA TYR A 11 11.31 -0.87 -4.95
C TYR A 11 11.54 0.61 -4.64
N LEU A 12 11.36 1.03 -3.40
CA LEU A 12 11.57 2.43 -3.00
C LEU A 12 13.06 2.82 -2.97
N SER A 13 13.97 1.85 -2.86
CA SER A 13 15.41 2.06 -2.96
C SER A 13 15.95 2.08 -4.40
N MET A 14 15.10 1.83 -5.40
CA MET A 14 15.52 1.80 -6.81
C MET A 14 15.52 3.20 -7.43
N ASP A 15 16.54 3.48 -8.24
CA ASP A 15 16.63 4.71 -9.05
C ASP A 15 15.79 4.65 -10.35
N THR A 16 15.27 3.47 -10.69
CA THR A 16 14.53 3.22 -11.93
C THR A 16 13.10 2.80 -11.66
N GLU A 17 12.17 3.33 -12.45
CA GLU A 17 10.77 2.93 -12.38
C GLU A 17 10.56 1.49 -12.88
N ILE A 18 9.95 0.64 -12.04
CA ILE A 18 9.58 -0.73 -12.43
C ILE A 18 8.54 -0.77 -13.56
N SER A 19 8.55 -1.87 -14.31
CA SER A 19 7.61 -2.10 -15.42
C SER A 19 6.14 -2.15 -14.95
N PHE A 20 5.19 -2.05 -15.90
CA PHE A 20 3.77 -2.20 -15.59
C PHE A 20 3.47 -3.61 -15.04
N GLU A 21 4.08 -4.63 -15.64
CA GLU A 21 3.88 -6.03 -15.30
C GLU A 21 4.35 -6.32 -13.88
N GLU A 22 5.53 -5.82 -13.50
CA GLU A 22 6.05 -5.94 -12.12
C GLU A 22 5.20 -5.17 -11.12
N PHE A 23 4.78 -3.95 -11.46
CA PHE A 23 3.89 -3.16 -10.61
C PHE A 23 2.54 -3.87 -10.40
N GLU A 24 1.93 -4.39 -11.47
CA GLU A 24 0.66 -5.11 -11.41
C GLU A 24 0.79 -6.40 -10.59
N ALA A 25 1.89 -7.14 -10.75
CA ALA A 25 2.15 -8.35 -9.99
C ALA A 25 2.26 -8.06 -8.49
N TYR A 26 3.03 -7.03 -8.11
CA TYR A 26 3.15 -6.62 -6.72
C TYR A 26 1.81 -6.15 -6.13
N TYR A 27 1.06 -5.34 -6.87
CA TYR A 27 -0.29 -4.94 -6.48
C TYR A 27 -1.20 -6.15 -6.22
N LYS A 28 -1.20 -7.14 -7.13
CA LYS A 28 -2.01 -8.36 -6.98
C LYS A 28 -1.62 -9.16 -5.74
N ASP A 29 -0.32 -9.26 -5.43
CA ASP A 29 0.18 -9.92 -4.23
C ASP A 29 -0.33 -9.22 -2.95
N VAL A 30 -0.20 -7.90 -2.87
CA VAL A 30 -0.69 -7.10 -1.73
C VAL A 30 -2.19 -7.29 -1.52
N ILE A 31 -2.98 -7.13 -2.59
CA ILE A 31 -4.45 -7.26 -2.50
C ILE A 31 -4.85 -8.70 -2.16
N GLY A 32 -4.19 -9.70 -2.75
CA GLY A 32 -4.44 -11.11 -2.45
C GLY A 32 -4.16 -11.43 -0.99
N TYR A 33 -3.03 -10.95 -0.46
CA TYR A 33 -2.69 -11.12 0.95
C TYR A 33 -3.75 -10.47 1.87
N LEU A 34 -4.17 -9.24 1.56
CA LEU A 34 -5.21 -8.55 2.32
C LEU A 34 -6.53 -9.30 2.32
N GLN A 35 -6.99 -9.75 1.15
CA GLN A 35 -8.24 -10.48 1.03
C GLN A 35 -8.27 -11.78 1.86
N GLN A 36 -7.12 -12.45 1.97
CA GLN A 36 -7.01 -13.72 2.70
C GLN A 36 -6.80 -13.54 4.20
N ASN A 37 -5.99 -12.56 4.60
CA ASN A 37 -5.47 -12.50 5.97
C ASN A 37 -6.03 -11.33 6.78
N TYR A 38 -6.71 -10.36 6.17
CA TYR A 38 -7.08 -9.09 6.82
C TYR A 38 -7.73 -9.28 8.19
N GLN A 39 -8.70 -10.19 8.33
CA GLN A 39 -9.43 -10.40 9.58
C GLN A 39 -8.52 -10.85 10.74
N GLU A 40 -7.43 -11.55 10.46
CA GLU A 40 -6.51 -12.13 11.44
C GLU A 40 -5.29 -11.24 11.70
N MET A 41 -5.14 -10.15 10.95
CA MET A 41 -4.00 -9.25 11.09
C MET A 41 -4.05 -8.48 12.41
N ASP A 42 -2.90 -8.41 13.06
CA ASP A 42 -2.66 -7.58 14.23
C ASP A 42 -2.37 -6.12 13.83
N GLN A 43 -2.34 -5.25 14.83
CA GLN A 43 -2.16 -3.83 14.63
C GLN A 43 -0.84 -3.48 13.89
N PRO A 44 0.34 -4.05 14.22
CA PRO A 44 1.57 -3.83 13.44
C PRO A 44 1.44 -4.22 11.97
N ALA A 45 0.83 -5.37 11.66
CA ALA A 45 0.64 -5.79 10.28
C ALA A 45 -0.36 -4.89 9.55
N LEU A 46 -1.42 -4.43 10.21
CA LEU A 46 -2.37 -3.47 9.66
C LEU A 46 -1.73 -2.11 9.36
N ILE A 47 -0.87 -1.58 10.24
CA ILE A 47 -0.15 -0.33 9.99
C ILE A 47 0.73 -0.47 8.74
N LYS A 48 1.50 -1.55 8.63
CA LYS A 48 2.31 -1.83 7.42
C LYS A 48 1.45 -1.94 6.17
N ALA A 49 0.31 -2.61 6.27
CA ALA A 49 -0.61 -2.76 5.16
C ALA A 49 -1.18 -1.43 4.68
N ARG A 50 -1.62 -0.57 5.62
CA ARG A 50 -2.09 0.78 5.29
C ARG A 50 -1.01 1.54 4.54
N TYR A 51 0.21 1.58 5.10
CA TYR A 51 1.36 2.24 4.50
C TYR A 51 1.66 1.72 3.08
N ILE A 52 1.69 0.40 2.89
CA ILE A 52 1.88 -0.18 1.56
C ILE A 52 0.79 0.26 0.60
N THR A 53 -0.48 0.18 1.01
CA THR A 53 -1.59 0.55 0.14
C THR A 53 -1.63 2.04 -0.20
N SER A 54 -1.24 2.93 0.72
CA SER A 54 -1.17 4.37 0.44
C SER A 54 -0.08 4.70 -0.59
N ILE A 55 1.10 4.07 -0.48
CA ILE A 55 2.20 4.23 -1.44
C ILE A 55 1.80 3.68 -2.82
N VAL A 56 1.24 2.46 -2.88
CA VAL A 56 0.79 1.87 -4.15
C VAL A 56 -0.31 2.72 -4.79
N ALA A 57 -1.24 3.25 -3.99
CA ALA A 57 -2.30 4.11 -4.49
C ALA A 57 -1.75 5.40 -5.12
N ALA A 58 -0.86 6.11 -4.41
CA ALA A 58 -0.23 7.33 -4.90
C ALA A 58 0.57 7.09 -6.18
N ASN A 59 1.40 6.04 -6.21
CA ASN A 59 2.23 5.73 -7.37
C ASN A 59 1.37 5.32 -8.59
N ALA A 60 0.34 4.49 -8.36
CA ALA A 60 -0.60 4.13 -9.41
C ALA A 60 -1.36 5.35 -9.94
N TYR A 61 -1.77 6.27 -9.07
CA TYR A 61 -2.45 7.50 -9.46
C TYR A 61 -1.55 8.37 -10.36
N ASP A 62 -0.29 8.56 -9.98
CA ASP A 62 0.66 9.35 -10.77
C ASP A 62 0.94 8.71 -12.13
N ARG A 63 1.12 7.37 -12.19
CA ARG A 63 1.27 6.65 -13.46
C ARG A 63 0.00 6.75 -14.32
N ALA A 64 -1.19 6.72 -13.73
CA ALA A 64 -2.45 6.87 -14.45
C ALA A 64 -2.58 8.26 -15.10
N ARG A 65 -2.07 9.32 -14.47
CA ARG A 65 -2.10 10.70 -14.99
C ARG A 65 -1.30 10.88 -16.28
N ARG A 66 -0.31 10.02 -16.55
CA ARG A 66 0.50 10.05 -17.77
C ARG A 66 -0.28 9.63 -19.03
N LYS A 67 -1.52 9.12 -18.88
CA LYS A 67 -2.43 8.73 -19.98
C LYS A 67 -1.84 7.73 -21.00
N GLY A 68 -0.89 6.89 -20.57
CA GLY A 68 -0.35 5.79 -21.39
C GLY A 68 -1.33 4.61 -21.56
N PRO A 69 -0.96 3.56 -22.31
CA PRO A 69 -1.87 2.44 -22.64
C PRO A 69 -2.54 1.76 -21.44
N GLN A 70 -1.85 1.72 -20.29
CA GLN A 70 -2.33 1.08 -19.06
C GLN A 70 -3.03 2.05 -18.09
N HIS A 71 -3.28 3.30 -18.47
CA HIS A 71 -3.76 4.34 -17.55
C HIS A 71 -5.05 3.96 -16.79
N LYS A 72 -6.00 3.28 -17.46
CA LYS A 72 -7.25 2.81 -16.82
C LYS A 72 -6.98 1.73 -15.77
N LYS A 73 -5.98 0.87 -16.00
CA LYS A 73 -5.61 -0.18 -15.04
C LYS A 73 -4.96 0.43 -13.81
N TYR A 74 -4.01 1.34 -13.99
CA TYR A 74 -3.42 2.10 -12.89
C TYR A 74 -4.47 2.85 -12.07
N ARG A 75 -5.44 3.50 -12.72
CA ARG A 75 -6.52 4.18 -12.01
C ARG A 75 -7.34 3.23 -11.13
N LYS A 76 -7.69 2.04 -11.64
CA LYS A 76 -8.39 1.02 -10.85
C LYS A 76 -7.55 0.50 -9.68
N MET A 77 -6.24 0.33 -9.88
CA MET A 77 -5.32 -0.06 -8.80
C MET A 77 -5.27 1.00 -7.70
N ALA A 78 -5.17 2.28 -8.10
CA ALA A 78 -5.19 3.40 -7.17
C ALA A 78 -6.47 3.41 -6.32
N GLU A 79 -7.63 3.39 -6.97
CA GLU A 79 -8.94 3.37 -6.31
C GLU A 79 -9.09 2.16 -5.36
N LYS A 80 -8.59 0.99 -5.75
CA LYS A 80 -8.66 -0.22 -4.91
C LYS A 80 -7.74 -0.15 -3.70
N CYS A 81 -6.53 0.36 -3.86
CA CYS A 81 -5.59 0.53 -2.75
C CYS A 81 -6.03 1.64 -1.79
N GLU A 82 -6.60 2.73 -2.31
CA GLU A 82 -7.19 3.80 -1.49
C GLU A 82 -8.34 3.25 -0.62
N PHE A 83 -9.24 2.47 -1.20
CA PHE A 83 -10.30 1.79 -0.45
C PHE A 83 -9.74 0.95 0.71
N TRP A 84 -8.69 0.17 0.46
CA TRP A 84 -8.07 -0.64 1.51
C TRP A 84 -7.36 0.20 2.56
N SER A 85 -6.63 1.25 2.16
CA SER A 85 -5.97 2.18 3.07
C SER A 85 -6.98 2.79 4.04
N GLU A 86 -8.12 3.28 3.55
CA GLU A 86 -9.16 3.88 4.37
C GLU A 86 -9.88 2.83 5.26
N ALA A 87 -10.15 1.64 4.74
CA ALA A 87 -10.74 0.55 5.53
C ALA A 87 -9.82 0.09 6.68
N ILE A 88 -8.51 0.00 6.42
CA ILE A 88 -7.51 -0.33 7.44
C ILE A 88 -7.39 0.80 8.47
N LYS A 89 -7.30 2.07 8.02
CA LYS A 89 -7.31 3.24 8.91
C LYS A 89 -8.52 3.19 9.83
N TYR A 90 -9.72 3.02 9.28
CA TYR A 90 -10.96 2.93 10.05
C TYR A 90 -10.91 1.84 11.12
N ARG A 91 -10.41 0.64 10.77
CA ARG A 91 -10.27 -0.47 11.72
C ARG A 91 -9.29 -0.14 12.84
N LEU A 92 -8.10 0.38 12.51
CA LEU A 92 -7.09 0.77 13.49
C LEU A 92 -7.63 1.80 14.49
N LEU A 93 -8.38 2.79 13.99
CA LEU A 93 -9.02 3.79 14.85
C LEU A 93 -10.09 3.16 15.76
N LYS A 94 -10.86 2.20 15.25
CA LYS A 94 -11.83 1.44 16.07
C LYS A 94 -11.17 0.55 17.13
N GLU A 95 -9.97 0.05 16.87
CA GLU A 95 -9.18 -0.74 17.81
C GLU A 95 -8.47 0.13 18.87
N GLY A 96 -8.65 1.46 18.81
CA GLY A 96 -8.18 2.40 19.83
C GLY A 96 -6.89 3.14 19.47
N LEU A 97 -6.36 2.94 18.26
CA LEU A 97 -5.25 3.75 17.77
C LEU A 97 -5.74 5.17 17.46
N THR A 98 -4.98 6.18 17.85
CA THR A 98 -5.27 7.57 17.45
C THR A 98 -4.68 7.89 16.09
N GLU A 99 -5.19 8.92 15.42
CA GLU A 99 -4.61 9.38 14.15
C GLU A 99 -3.14 9.79 14.30
N ALA A 100 -2.79 10.51 15.37
CA ALA A 100 -1.41 10.91 15.64
C ALA A 100 -0.46 9.71 15.82
N GLN A 101 -0.91 8.66 16.52
CA GLN A 101 -0.10 7.44 16.67
C GLN A 101 0.05 6.67 15.35
N LEU A 102 -0.99 6.68 14.51
CA LEU A 102 -0.92 6.07 13.19
C LEU A 102 0.08 6.83 12.30
N GLU A 103 0.00 8.16 12.27
CA GLU A 103 0.95 9.01 11.55
C GLU A 103 2.39 8.81 12.04
N GLU A 104 2.60 8.78 13.36
CA GLU A 104 3.93 8.52 13.94
C GLU A 104 4.46 7.13 13.55
N ALA A 105 3.60 6.10 13.58
CA ALA A 105 4.00 4.76 13.20
C ALA A 105 4.35 4.66 11.70
N GLU A 106 3.61 5.35 10.84
CA GLU A 106 3.90 5.40 9.40
C GLU A 106 5.14 6.22 9.09
N GLN A 107 5.39 7.30 9.82
CA GLN A 107 6.63 8.05 9.72
C GLN A 107 7.84 7.16 10.04
N LYS A 108 7.76 6.35 11.10
CA LYS A 108 8.81 5.37 11.44
C LYS A 108 9.00 4.31 10.35
N LEU A 109 7.92 3.87 9.70
CA LEU A 109 8.03 2.96 8.55
C LEU A 109 8.75 3.65 7.39
N SER A 110 8.39 4.90 7.09
CA SER A 110 9.00 5.68 6.03
C SER A 110 10.49 5.95 6.24
N GLU A 111 10.91 6.20 7.48
CA GLU A 111 12.33 6.38 7.84
C GLU A 111 13.12 5.07 7.78
N ALA A 112 12.44 3.93 7.86
CA ALA A 112 13.04 2.61 7.77
C ALA A 112 13.14 2.09 6.33
N VAL A 113 12.62 2.82 5.34
CA VAL A 113 12.78 2.53 3.90
C VAL A 113 14.05 3.20 3.39
#